data_AF-A0A538RXG7-F1
#
_entry.id   AF-A0A538RXG7-F1
#
_cell.length_a   1.000
_cell.length_b   1.000
_cell.length_c   1.000
_cell.angle_alpha   90.00
_cell.angle_beta   90.00
_cell.angle_gamma   90.00
#
_symmetry.space_group_name_H-M   'P 1'
#
loop_
_entity.id
_entity.type
_entity.pdbx_description
1 polymer ?
#
loop_
_entity_poly.entity_id
_entity_poly.type
_entity_poly.pdbx_seq_one_letter_code
_entity_poly.pdbx_strand_id
1 'polypeptide(L)'
;MRRCLQVAGFLACSLIVNSARAGAPPDPLGLVPDVADVFVKIEQPRRLLEASIQNDLLKQLQTLDAVRELYDSTNYRRFQQLIAYFEKQLGANRYELLDRLAGNGIVIATQLGPQPAPSLLVIQGKDEELTQRFARTALAILEQELARQESKDRPEKSTYRDVETVRIGKEKFYFAAAGSALLVSNVEIGLKRALDLYREGGKNCLAQTARVAQARKLLDPDPLAWMCLNMETVRKAPQAKEVFTLPRNDVNLTVLFGGLLDVGGRSSILCGGVYPEEHGFVVSLRMPAGREGMNKAITVHVPPAGQAGSRPLLEPRGVLYSSSYYFDLSKFWEYRTQLFNEKQVKSFENFDKTSKVFLAGSEFSKLVSQAGAYQRFVAVPQHTSAYAIAPQQRIPAFALVVEMREPDAFSKKMDAILRSVALFAGIQSKLKVRPAEENYHGRKIVGYRFPVDVKVEGDAGNFRYNFSPSFTTMGNQFVAS
;
A
#
# COMPACT_ATOMS: atom_id res chain seq x y z
N MET A 1 -9.61 -91.01 -2.90
CA MET A 1 -9.35 -90.71 -1.47
C MET A 1 -8.43 -89.49 -1.43
N ARG A 2 -8.61 -88.38 -0.70
CA ARG A 2 -9.61 -87.74 0.18
C ARG A 2 -8.96 -86.33 0.40
N ARG A 3 -9.52 -85.21 -0.09
CA ARG A 3 -10.58 -84.33 0.45
C ARG A 3 -10.17 -83.38 1.60
N CYS A 4 -10.74 -82.16 1.50
CA CYS A 4 -10.92 -81.04 2.45
C CYS A 4 -9.76 -80.02 2.53
N LEU A 5 -9.84 -78.75 2.09
CA LEU A 5 -10.87 -77.69 2.02
C LEU A 5 -11.32 -77.10 3.38
N GLN A 6 -11.02 -75.79 3.55
CA GLN A 6 -11.60 -74.75 4.44
C GLN A 6 -11.21 -74.79 5.95
N VAL A 7 -11.10 -73.70 6.74
CA VAL A 7 -11.17 -72.22 6.65
C VAL A 7 -10.79 -71.71 8.07
N ALA A 8 -10.08 -70.57 8.20
CA ALA A 8 -10.29 -69.48 9.20
C ALA A 8 -8.99 -68.85 9.75
N GLY A 9 -8.95 -67.51 9.72
CA GLY A 9 -7.97 -66.64 10.41
C GLY A 9 -7.07 -65.87 9.43
N PHE A 10 -7.55 -64.91 8.63
CA PHE A 10 -7.85 -63.53 9.07
C PHE A 10 -7.09 -63.11 10.34
N LEU A 11 -5.83 -62.70 10.18
CA LEU A 11 -5.19 -61.53 10.82
C LEU A 11 -3.70 -61.53 10.43
N ALA A 12 -3.12 -60.34 10.23
CA ALA A 12 -1.70 -60.06 9.93
C ALA A 12 -1.31 -59.78 8.46
N CYS A 13 -2.26 -59.34 7.62
CA CYS A 13 -1.96 -58.46 6.47
C CYS A 13 -2.42 -57.03 6.72
N SER A 14 -2.05 -56.51 7.89
CA SER A 14 -2.06 -55.08 8.21
C SER A 14 -0.64 -54.66 8.55
N LEU A 15 0.31 -54.95 7.65
CA LEU A 15 1.46 -54.07 7.52
C LEU A 15 0.90 -52.77 6.95
N ILE A 16 0.64 -51.84 7.86
CA ILE A 16 0.39 -50.44 7.58
C ILE A 16 1.62 -49.97 6.79
N VAL A 17 1.53 -50.10 5.47
CA VAL A 17 2.16 -49.15 4.58
C VAL A 17 1.48 -47.84 4.95
N ASN A 18 2.08 -47.13 5.91
CA ASN A 18 1.89 -45.71 6.00
C ASN A 18 2.41 -45.20 4.67
N SER A 19 1.49 -45.08 3.71
CA SER A 19 1.60 -44.10 2.66
C SER A 19 1.89 -42.80 3.39
N ALA A 20 3.18 -42.48 3.51
CA ALA A 20 3.63 -41.13 3.71
C ALA A 20 3.06 -40.40 2.51
N ARG A 21 1.81 -39.93 2.63
CA ARG A 21 1.35 -38.78 1.88
C ARG A 21 2.45 -37.78 2.14
N ALA A 22 3.22 -37.46 1.11
CA ALA A 22 4.02 -36.26 1.10
C ALA A 22 3.00 -35.14 1.35
N GLY A 23 2.82 -34.81 2.63
CA GLY A 23 1.96 -33.74 3.05
C GLY A 23 2.46 -32.49 2.35
N ALA A 24 1.55 -31.55 2.08
CA ALA A 24 1.99 -30.22 1.72
C ALA A 24 3.09 -29.78 2.70
N PRO A 25 4.18 -29.14 2.23
CA PRO A 25 5.24 -28.68 3.10
C PRO A 25 4.63 -27.86 4.26
N PRO A 26 5.20 -27.96 5.49
CA PRO A 26 4.64 -27.27 6.64
C PRO A 26 4.45 -25.78 6.33
N ASP A 27 3.24 -25.25 6.47
CA ASP A 27 2.97 -23.82 6.27
C ASP A 27 3.24 -23.08 7.60
N PRO A 28 4.08 -22.03 7.64
CA PRO A 28 4.31 -21.22 8.85
C PRO A 28 3.01 -20.63 9.43
N LEU A 29 1.96 -20.40 8.64
CA LEU A 29 0.65 -19.99 9.16
C LEU A 29 0.00 -21.04 10.05
N GLY A 30 0.43 -22.31 9.94
CA GLY A 30 0.04 -23.41 10.82
C GLY A 30 0.48 -23.23 12.27
N LEU A 31 1.48 -22.37 12.52
CA LEU A 31 2.02 -22.06 13.84
C LEU A 31 1.58 -20.68 14.35
N VAL A 32 0.75 -19.97 13.58
CA VAL A 32 0.20 -18.67 13.98
C VAL A 32 -1.20 -18.88 14.58
N PRO A 33 -1.47 -18.33 15.77
CA PRO A 33 -2.81 -18.36 16.37
C PRO A 33 -3.88 -17.70 15.49
N ASP A 34 -5.07 -18.29 15.40
CA ASP A 34 -6.22 -17.77 14.64
C ASP A 34 -6.68 -16.36 15.05
N VAL A 35 -6.41 -16.00 16.30
CA VAL A 35 -6.63 -14.69 16.91
C VAL A 35 -5.73 -13.57 16.37
N ALA A 36 -4.76 -13.83 15.48
CA ALA A 36 -4.01 -12.76 14.81
C ALA A 36 -4.94 -11.90 13.94
N ASP A 37 -4.68 -10.60 13.83
CA ASP A 37 -5.50 -9.68 13.03
C ASP A 37 -4.83 -9.27 11.73
N VAL A 38 -3.50 -9.26 11.70
CA VAL A 38 -2.73 -9.02 10.49
C VAL A 38 -1.61 -10.02 10.39
N PHE A 39 -1.26 -10.39 9.17
CA PHE A 39 0.00 -11.06 8.88
C PHE A 39 0.54 -10.66 7.52
N VAL A 40 1.86 -10.85 7.38
CA VAL A 40 2.57 -10.84 6.12
C VAL A 40 3.30 -12.17 6.01
N LYS A 41 3.06 -12.91 4.93
CA LYS A 41 3.72 -14.17 4.60
C LYS A 41 4.61 -13.97 3.37
N ILE A 42 5.86 -14.41 3.46
CA ILE A 42 6.75 -14.62 2.31
C ILE A 42 6.71 -16.12 2.02
N GLU A 43 6.27 -16.51 0.82
CA GLU A 43 6.15 -17.93 0.45
C GLU A 43 7.52 -18.56 0.18
N GLN A 44 8.36 -17.85 -0.58
CA GLN A 44 9.65 -18.34 -1.04
C GLN A 44 10.72 -17.26 -0.85
N PRO A 45 11.30 -17.12 0.35
CA PRO A 45 12.23 -16.04 0.67
C PRO A 45 13.42 -15.92 -0.28
N ARG A 46 13.97 -17.06 -0.74
CA ARG A 46 15.04 -17.08 -1.74
C ARG A 46 14.58 -16.47 -3.07
N ARG A 47 13.43 -16.90 -3.59
CA ARG A 47 12.89 -16.38 -4.85
C ARG A 47 12.58 -14.88 -4.76
N LEU A 48 12.04 -14.42 -3.63
CA LEU A 48 11.81 -12.99 -3.39
C LEU A 48 13.13 -12.20 -3.40
N LEU A 49 14.17 -12.72 -2.73
CA LEU A 49 15.49 -12.08 -2.71
C LEU A 49 16.13 -12.04 -4.10
N GLU A 50 16.10 -13.15 -4.85
CA GLU A 50 16.62 -13.24 -6.21
C GLU A 50 15.91 -12.26 -7.14
N ALA A 51 14.57 -12.23 -7.11
CA ALA A 51 13.77 -11.27 -7.89
C ALA A 51 14.10 -9.81 -7.53
N SER A 52 14.38 -9.53 -6.25
CA SER A 52 14.72 -8.18 -5.79
C SER A 52 16.11 -7.76 -6.27
N ILE A 53 17.12 -8.63 -6.17
CA ILE A 53 18.49 -8.32 -6.60
C ILE A 53 18.59 -8.14 -8.12
N GLN A 54 17.78 -8.89 -8.88
CA GLN A 54 17.78 -8.82 -10.33
C GLN A 54 17.02 -7.61 -10.89
N ASN A 55 16.21 -6.94 -10.08
CA ASN A 55 15.38 -5.81 -10.49
C ASN A 55 16.21 -4.56 -10.86
N ASP A 56 16.00 -4.03 -12.06
CA ASP A 56 16.76 -2.89 -12.57
C ASP A 56 16.47 -1.57 -11.84
N LEU A 57 15.25 -1.37 -11.34
CA LEU A 57 14.93 -0.20 -10.50
C LEU A 57 15.72 -0.27 -9.18
N LEU A 58 15.83 -1.46 -8.57
CA LEU A 58 16.64 -1.62 -7.36
C LEU A 58 18.13 -1.39 -7.62
N LYS A 59 18.65 -1.83 -8.78
CA LYS A 59 20.01 -1.48 -9.21
C LYS A 59 20.19 0.03 -9.42
N GLN A 60 19.20 0.71 -10.00
CA GLN A 60 19.22 2.16 -10.15
C GLN A 60 19.18 2.87 -8.79
N LEU A 61 18.36 2.42 -7.84
CA LEU A 61 18.34 2.98 -6.49
C LEU A 61 19.70 2.83 -5.79
N GLN A 62 20.44 1.74 -6.03
CA GLN A 62 21.82 1.57 -5.53
C GLN A 62 22.83 2.56 -6.13
N THR A 63 22.47 3.28 -7.20
CA THR A 63 23.33 4.36 -7.73
C THR A 63 23.16 5.69 -6.99
N LEU A 64 22.10 5.84 -6.18
CA LEU A 64 21.88 7.03 -5.37
C LEU A 64 22.88 7.09 -4.22
N ASP A 65 23.48 8.26 -3.98
CA ASP A 65 24.53 8.44 -2.98
C ASP A 65 24.07 8.03 -1.57
N ALA A 66 22.85 8.41 -1.18
CA ALA A 66 22.28 8.02 0.12
C ALA A 66 22.16 6.50 0.31
N VAL A 67 21.91 5.75 -0.78
CA VAL A 67 21.83 4.29 -0.73
C VAL A 67 23.23 3.69 -0.67
N ARG A 68 24.18 4.23 -1.43
CA ARG A 68 25.60 3.82 -1.37
C ARG A 68 26.19 4.03 0.02
N GLU A 69 25.97 5.20 0.61
CA GLU A 69 26.41 5.51 1.99
C GLU A 69 25.87 4.49 3.00
N LEU A 70 24.62 4.05 2.83
CA LEU A 70 24.05 2.99 3.68
C LEU A 70 24.78 1.66 3.51
N TYR A 71 25.07 1.25 2.27
CA TYR A 71 25.83 0.02 1.97
C TYR A 71 27.29 0.11 2.43
N ASP A 72 27.90 1.29 2.39
CA ASP A 72 29.28 1.51 2.86
C ASP A 72 29.37 1.68 4.39
N SER A 73 28.23 1.81 5.06
CA SER A 73 28.17 2.00 6.51
C SER A 73 28.82 0.84 7.28
N THR A 74 29.38 1.19 8.44
CA THR A 74 29.95 0.20 9.37
C THR A 74 28.92 -0.85 9.80
N ASN A 75 27.65 -0.46 9.93
CA ASN A 75 26.57 -1.36 10.32
C ASN A 75 26.29 -2.39 9.23
N TYR A 76 26.25 -1.99 7.96
CA TYR A 76 26.09 -2.93 6.85
C TYR A 76 27.26 -3.91 6.75
N ARG A 77 28.50 -3.42 6.90
CA ARG A 77 29.69 -4.28 6.92
C ARG A 77 29.66 -5.31 8.06
N ARG A 78 29.25 -4.90 9.27
CA ARG A 78 29.06 -5.83 10.41
C ARG A 78 27.97 -6.86 10.14
N PHE A 79 26.88 -6.46 9.51
CA PHE A 79 25.83 -7.38 9.10
C PHE A 79 26.32 -8.42 8.08
N GLN A 80 27.10 -8.01 7.07
CA GLN A 80 27.71 -8.93 6.12
C GLN A 80 28.71 -9.89 6.79
N GLN A 81 29.49 -9.41 7.76
CA GLN A 81 30.38 -10.26 8.56
C GLN A 81 29.61 -11.31 9.37
N LEU A 82 28.46 -10.92 9.95
CA LEU A 82 27.59 -11.86 10.66
C LEU A 82 27.03 -12.93 9.72
N ILE A 83 26.58 -12.55 8.51
CA ILE A 83 26.16 -13.52 7.49
C ILE A 83 27.31 -14.48 7.16
N ALA A 84 28.51 -13.96 6.86
CA ALA A 84 29.67 -14.78 6.53
C ALA A 84 30.07 -15.74 7.68
N TYR A 85 29.89 -15.31 8.93
CA TYR A 85 30.08 -16.17 10.09
C TYR A 85 29.08 -17.33 10.10
N PHE A 86 27.80 -17.07 9.85
CA PHE A 86 26.80 -18.15 9.71
C PHE A 86 27.10 -19.06 8.53
N GLU A 87 27.50 -18.51 7.36
CA GLU A 87 27.90 -19.30 6.20
C GLU A 87 29.02 -20.29 6.56
N LYS A 88 30.03 -19.82 7.31
CA LYS A 88 31.14 -20.64 7.79
C LYS A 88 30.71 -21.69 8.82
N GLN A 89 29.95 -21.30 9.84
CA GLN A 89 29.55 -22.20 10.94
C GLN A 89 28.55 -23.28 10.51
N LEU A 90 27.71 -22.96 9.54
CA LEU A 90 26.66 -23.85 9.05
C LEU A 90 27.08 -24.61 7.78
N GLY A 91 28.20 -24.24 7.16
CA GLY A 91 28.81 -24.98 6.05
C GLY A 91 28.08 -24.83 4.72
N ALA A 92 27.34 -23.75 4.53
CA ALA A 92 26.56 -23.48 3.32
C ALA A 92 26.55 -21.98 3.00
N ASN A 93 26.41 -21.61 1.73
CA ASN A 93 26.30 -20.20 1.35
C ASN A 93 24.93 -19.61 1.75
N ARG A 94 24.83 -18.28 1.82
CA ARG A 94 23.63 -17.56 2.28
C ARG A 94 22.35 -17.90 1.52
N TYR A 95 22.43 -18.19 0.22
CA TYR A 95 21.24 -18.51 -0.59
C TYR A 95 20.75 -19.92 -0.29
N GLU A 96 21.67 -20.85 -0.10
CA GLU A 96 21.35 -22.21 0.36
C GLU A 96 20.82 -22.19 1.79
N LEU A 97 21.45 -21.44 2.69
CA LEU A 97 20.96 -21.25 4.07
C LEU A 97 19.56 -20.65 4.09
N LEU A 98 19.29 -19.63 3.27
CA LEU A 98 17.97 -19.04 3.16
C LEU A 98 16.93 -20.04 2.66
N ASP A 99 17.27 -20.88 1.67
CA ASP A 99 16.37 -21.92 1.17
C ASP A 99 16.12 -23.02 2.21
N ARG A 100 17.14 -23.46 2.94
CA ARG A 100 17.01 -24.55 3.91
C ARG A 100 16.38 -24.10 5.23
N LEU A 101 16.70 -22.89 5.70
CA LEU A 101 16.17 -22.35 6.97
C LEU A 101 14.79 -21.71 6.83
N ALA A 102 14.42 -21.22 5.64
CA ALA A 102 13.19 -20.46 5.45
C ALA A 102 12.41 -20.83 4.17
N GLY A 103 12.81 -21.89 3.45
CA GLY A 103 12.22 -22.21 2.14
C GLY A 103 10.79 -22.75 2.17
N ASN A 104 10.23 -23.01 3.35
CA ASN A 104 8.79 -23.28 3.53
C ASN A 104 8.01 -22.01 3.94
N GLY A 105 8.70 -20.87 4.02
CA GLY A 105 8.12 -19.55 4.16
C GLY A 105 8.47 -18.86 5.48
N ILE A 106 8.18 -17.56 5.52
CA ILE A 106 8.31 -16.70 6.71
C ILE A 106 6.97 -16.02 6.93
N VAL A 107 6.49 -15.98 8.16
CA VAL A 107 5.29 -15.21 8.54
C VAL A 107 5.62 -14.30 9.70
N ILE A 108 5.24 -13.03 9.59
CA ILE A 108 5.07 -12.15 10.74
C ILE A 108 3.58 -11.89 10.94
N ALA A 109 3.09 -12.04 12.15
CA ALA A 109 1.69 -11.85 12.50
C ALA A 109 1.53 -11.08 13.81
N THR A 110 0.49 -10.27 13.94
CA THR A 110 0.18 -9.56 15.18
C THR A 110 -1.33 -9.41 15.39
N GLN A 111 -1.71 -9.25 16.66
CA GLN A 111 -3.06 -8.83 17.06
C GLN A 111 -3.16 -7.30 17.08
N LEU A 112 -4.36 -6.76 16.86
CA LEU A 112 -4.66 -5.35 17.02
C LEU A 112 -5.45 -5.16 18.33
N GLY A 113 -5.07 -4.18 19.16
CA GLY A 113 -5.81 -3.83 20.38
C GLY A 113 -5.03 -3.96 21.70
N PRO A 114 -4.60 -5.17 22.12
CA PRO A 114 -3.90 -5.33 23.40
C PRO A 114 -2.56 -4.58 23.41
N GLN A 115 -2.15 -4.09 24.59
CA GLN A 115 -0.86 -3.44 24.80
C GLN A 115 -0.05 -4.18 25.88
N PRO A 116 1.16 -4.70 25.57
CA PRO A 116 1.77 -4.78 24.24
C PRO A 116 1.01 -5.76 23.33
N ALA A 117 0.93 -5.45 22.03
CA ALA A 117 0.27 -6.31 21.06
C ALA A 117 1.13 -7.57 20.80
N PRO A 118 0.61 -8.79 20.98
CA PRO A 118 1.35 -10.01 20.68
C PRO A 118 1.73 -10.07 19.20
N SER A 119 3.02 -10.02 18.92
CA SER A 119 3.63 -10.21 17.61
C SER A 119 4.42 -11.52 17.60
N LEU A 120 4.32 -12.25 16.50
CA LEU A 120 4.97 -13.54 16.29
C LEU A 120 5.62 -13.56 14.91
N LEU A 121 6.91 -13.88 14.86
CA LEU A 121 7.64 -14.24 13.66
C LEU A 121 7.84 -15.77 13.66
N VAL A 122 7.43 -16.40 12.57
CA VAL A 122 7.62 -17.82 12.29
C VAL A 122 8.48 -17.94 11.04
N ILE A 123 9.64 -18.58 11.15
CA ILE A 123 10.48 -18.94 10.02
C ILE A 123 10.43 -20.45 9.89
N GLN A 124 9.91 -20.95 8.76
CA GLN A 124 9.71 -22.37 8.55
C GLN A 124 10.80 -22.91 7.61
N GLY A 125 11.68 -23.73 8.17
CA GLY A 125 12.74 -24.42 7.45
C GLY A 125 12.27 -25.70 6.77
N LYS A 126 13.11 -26.17 5.86
CA LYS A 126 13.05 -27.48 5.20
C LYS A 126 13.90 -28.53 5.95
N ASP A 127 14.83 -28.09 6.80
CA ASP A 127 15.81 -28.93 7.47
C ASP A 127 15.82 -28.66 8.98
N GLU A 128 15.29 -29.60 9.75
CA GLU A 128 15.21 -29.49 11.21
C GLU A 128 16.58 -29.42 11.88
N GLU A 129 17.54 -30.26 11.47
CA GLU A 129 18.86 -30.30 12.10
C GLU A 129 19.59 -28.97 11.88
N LEU A 130 19.53 -28.45 10.65
CA LEU A 130 20.12 -27.16 10.32
C LEU A 130 19.44 -26.02 11.10
N THR A 131 18.11 -26.03 11.21
CA THR A 131 17.37 -25.03 11.99
C THR A 131 17.79 -25.04 13.46
N GLN A 132 17.91 -26.21 14.07
CA GLN A 132 18.36 -26.34 15.47
C GLN A 132 19.82 -25.90 15.65
N ARG A 133 20.70 -26.20 14.69
CA ARG A 133 22.09 -25.70 14.68
C ARG A 133 22.15 -24.19 14.52
N PHE A 134 21.34 -23.62 13.63
CA PHE A 134 21.24 -22.17 13.44
C PHE A 134 20.79 -21.49 14.74
N ALA A 135 19.73 -22.00 15.38
CA ALA A 135 19.21 -21.49 16.65
C ALA A 135 20.28 -21.44 17.75
N ARG A 136 21.00 -22.56 17.96
CA ARG A 136 22.10 -22.63 18.95
C ARG A 136 23.23 -21.68 18.62
N THR A 137 23.60 -21.57 17.33
CA THR A 137 24.66 -20.66 16.88
C THR A 137 24.27 -19.21 17.10
N ALA A 138 23.03 -18.83 16.75
CA ALA A 138 22.51 -17.48 16.95
C ALA A 138 22.47 -17.09 18.43
N LEU A 139 22.06 -18.02 19.30
CA LEU A 139 22.05 -17.82 20.75
C LEU A 139 23.47 -17.63 21.30
N ALA A 140 24.45 -18.44 20.87
CA ALA A 140 25.84 -18.30 21.29
C ALA A 140 26.45 -16.95 20.87
N ILE A 141 26.17 -16.49 19.64
CA ILE A 141 26.59 -15.16 19.18
C ILE A 141 25.96 -14.06 20.03
N LEU A 142 24.67 -14.17 20.33
CA LEU A 142 23.98 -13.19 21.17
C LEU A 142 24.56 -13.14 22.58
N GLU A 143 24.81 -14.30 23.21
CA GLU A 143 25.47 -14.39 24.52
C GLU A 143 26.85 -13.73 24.49
N GLN A 144 27.64 -13.97 23.44
CA GLN A 144 28.95 -13.35 23.25
C GLN A 144 28.87 -11.83 23.06
N GLU A 145 27.88 -11.34 22.30
CA GLU A 145 27.70 -9.91 22.04
C GLU A 145 27.22 -9.17 23.30
N LEU A 146 26.29 -9.75 24.06
CA LEU A 146 25.84 -9.19 25.34
C LEU A 146 27.00 -9.11 26.35
N ALA A 147 27.85 -10.14 26.39
CA ALA A 147 29.05 -10.13 27.22
C ALA A 147 30.05 -9.06 26.77
N ARG A 148 30.27 -8.88 25.46
CA ARG A 148 31.14 -7.84 24.90
C ARG A 148 30.66 -6.42 25.23
N GLN A 149 29.33 -6.22 25.28
CA GLN A 149 28.73 -4.93 25.62
C GLN A 149 28.61 -4.69 27.12
N GLU A 150 29.13 -5.58 27.97
CA GLU A 150 28.96 -5.55 29.43
C GLU A 150 27.48 -5.41 29.85
N SER A 151 26.57 -5.95 29.04
CA SER A 151 25.14 -5.85 29.29
C SER A 151 24.77 -6.64 30.54
N LYS A 152 23.90 -6.05 31.37
CA LYS A 152 23.31 -6.76 32.52
C LYS A 152 22.26 -7.78 32.09
N ASP A 153 21.77 -7.67 30.86
CA ASP A 153 20.79 -8.59 30.30
C ASP A 153 21.48 -9.87 29.85
N ARG A 154 20.99 -11.02 30.33
CA ARG A 154 21.45 -12.35 29.92
C ARG A 154 20.29 -13.15 29.35
N PRO A 155 20.52 -14.02 28.35
CA PRO A 155 19.49 -14.95 27.91
C PRO A 155 19.11 -15.90 29.04
N GLU A 156 17.83 -15.94 29.38
CA GLU A 156 17.28 -16.85 30.36
C GLU A 156 16.65 -18.04 29.64
N LYS A 157 17.17 -19.23 29.90
CA LYS A 157 16.68 -20.49 29.32
C LYS A 157 15.61 -21.08 30.24
N SER A 158 14.51 -21.52 29.65
CA SER A 158 13.41 -22.20 30.31
C SER A 158 12.89 -23.32 29.39
N THR A 159 11.94 -24.11 29.85
CA THR A 159 11.34 -25.19 29.07
C THR A 159 9.83 -25.05 29.06
N TYR A 160 9.22 -25.19 27.88
CA TYR A 160 7.78 -25.21 27.71
C TYR A 160 7.38 -26.36 26.79
N ARG A 161 6.56 -27.31 27.29
CA ARG A 161 6.16 -28.54 26.57
C ARG A 161 7.35 -29.21 25.88
N ASP A 162 8.43 -29.46 26.63
CA ASP A 162 9.68 -30.09 26.19
C ASP A 162 10.43 -29.36 25.08
N VAL A 163 10.16 -28.08 24.87
CA VAL A 163 10.91 -27.20 23.96
C VAL A 163 11.67 -26.17 24.79
N GLU A 164 12.97 -26.02 24.52
CA GLU A 164 13.76 -24.94 25.12
C GLU A 164 13.23 -23.60 24.64
N THR A 165 12.91 -22.72 25.58
CA THR A 165 12.51 -21.34 25.32
C THR A 165 13.55 -20.41 25.92
N VAL A 166 13.86 -19.33 25.21
CA VAL A 166 14.85 -18.35 25.62
C VAL A 166 14.17 -17.00 25.74
N ARG A 167 14.36 -16.34 26.88
CA ARG A 167 13.93 -14.96 27.13
C ARG A 167 15.14 -14.04 27.14
N ILE A 168 15.06 -12.92 26.41
CA ILE A 168 16.17 -11.97 26.28
C ILE A 168 15.73 -10.59 26.75
N GLY A 169 16.47 -10.08 27.74
CA GLY A 169 16.42 -8.70 28.21
C GLY A 169 15.13 -8.26 28.91
N LYS A 170 15.13 -7.02 29.38
CA LYS A 170 13.97 -6.39 30.05
C LYS A 170 12.81 -6.12 29.08
N GLU A 171 13.09 -5.98 27.79
CA GLU A 171 12.10 -5.76 26.73
C GLU A 171 11.31 -7.03 26.35
N LYS A 172 11.62 -8.17 26.99
CA LYS A 172 10.87 -9.43 26.92
C LYS A 172 10.72 -10.00 25.49
N PHE A 173 11.84 -10.19 24.79
CA PHE A 173 11.84 -11.01 23.59
C PHE A 173 11.91 -12.50 23.95
N TYR A 174 11.12 -13.32 23.28
CA TYR A 174 11.01 -14.76 23.50
C TYR A 174 11.33 -15.51 22.21
N PHE A 175 12.16 -16.54 22.33
CA PHE A 175 12.66 -17.33 21.20
C PHE A 175 12.52 -18.82 21.48
N ALA A 176 12.21 -19.62 20.46
CA ALA A 176 12.33 -21.08 20.50
C ALA A 176 12.57 -21.66 19.11
N ALA A 177 13.19 -22.85 19.06
CA ALA A 177 13.28 -23.67 17.85
C ALA A 177 12.47 -24.96 18.06
N ALA A 178 11.38 -25.13 17.30
CA ALA A 178 10.47 -26.27 17.40
C ALA A 178 10.44 -27.04 16.08
N GLY A 179 11.07 -28.22 16.06
CA GLY A 179 11.30 -28.96 14.82
C GLY A 179 12.11 -28.11 13.84
N SER A 180 11.60 -27.98 12.61
CA SER A 180 12.17 -27.10 11.57
C SER A 180 11.69 -25.64 11.62
N ALA A 181 10.94 -25.23 12.65
CA ALA A 181 10.47 -23.85 12.81
C ALA A 181 11.30 -23.05 13.82
N LEU A 182 11.62 -21.79 13.49
CA LEU A 182 12.10 -20.78 14.43
C LEU A 182 10.94 -19.85 14.80
N LEU A 183 10.74 -19.63 16.09
CA LEU A 183 9.67 -18.83 16.65
C LEU A 183 10.27 -17.67 17.44
N VAL A 184 9.83 -16.45 17.14
CA VAL A 184 10.20 -15.24 17.88
C VAL A 184 8.95 -14.46 18.24
N SER A 185 8.79 -14.07 19.50
CA SER A 185 7.69 -13.23 19.96
C SER A 185 8.15 -12.12 20.88
N ASN A 186 7.42 -11.00 20.89
CA ASN A 186 7.62 -9.89 21.82
C ASN A 186 6.90 -10.10 23.18
N VAL A 187 6.15 -11.21 23.33
CA VAL A 187 5.44 -11.56 24.57
C VAL A 187 5.42 -13.07 24.78
N GLU A 188 5.45 -13.52 26.04
CA GLU A 188 5.56 -14.94 26.37
C GLU A 188 4.37 -15.75 25.84
N ILE A 189 3.18 -15.19 25.98
CA ILE A 189 1.94 -15.84 25.56
C ILE A 189 1.88 -16.04 24.04
N GLY A 190 2.55 -15.17 23.26
CA GLY A 190 2.66 -15.32 21.82
C GLY A 190 3.49 -16.54 21.44
N LEU A 191 4.66 -16.70 22.08
CA LEU A 191 5.51 -17.88 21.89
C LEU A 191 4.82 -19.17 22.35
N LYS A 192 4.22 -19.17 23.55
CA LYS A 192 3.55 -20.35 24.10
C LYS A 192 2.42 -20.85 23.19
N ARG A 193 1.57 -19.96 22.68
CA ARG A 193 0.50 -20.33 21.74
C ARG A 193 1.04 -20.95 20.45
N ALA A 194 2.16 -20.46 19.92
CA ALA A 194 2.78 -21.05 18.74
C ALA A 194 3.33 -22.47 19.02
N LEU A 195 3.92 -22.68 20.20
CA LEU A 195 4.39 -24.00 20.64
C LEU A 195 3.23 -24.98 20.92
N ASP A 196 2.10 -24.49 21.43
CA ASP A 196 0.88 -25.28 21.58
C ASP A 196 0.38 -25.76 20.22
N LEU A 197 0.30 -24.86 19.23
CA LEU A 197 -0.06 -25.20 17.85
C LEU A 197 0.90 -26.22 17.23
N TYR A 198 2.20 -26.06 17.46
CA TYR A 198 3.21 -27.04 17.01
C TYR A 198 2.91 -28.44 17.57
N ARG A 199 2.63 -28.55 18.88
CA ARG A 199 2.33 -29.84 19.54
C ARG A 199 0.99 -30.43 19.13
N GLU A 200 0.01 -29.58 18.85
CA GLU A 200 -1.37 -30.00 18.55
C GLU A 200 -1.62 -30.22 17.05
N GLY A 201 -0.58 -30.09 16.21
CA GLY A 201 -0.67 -30.29 14.76
C GLY A 201 -1.39 -29.15 14.03
N GLY A 202 -1.32 -27.93 14.56
CA GLY A 202 -1.90 -26.72 13.97
C GLY A 202 -3.43 -26.64 14.06
N LYS A 203 -4.07 -27.34 15.01
CA LYS A 203 -5.51 -27.18 15.25
C LYS A 203 -5.82 -25.74 15.68
N ASN A 204 -6.84 -25.12 15.08
CA ASN A 204 -7.20 -23.71 15.33
C ASN A 204 -6.08 -22.71 15.00
N CYS A 205 -5.23 -23.04 14.02
CA CYS A 205 -4.26 -22.10 13.49
C CYS A 205 -4.90 -21.13 12.50
N LEU A 206 -4.18 -20.03 12.24
CA LEU A 206 -4.56 -19.00 11.29
C LEU A 206 -4.77 -19.55 9.87
N ALA A 207 -3.97 -20.53 9.44
CA ALA A 207 -4.08 -21.16 8.12
C ALA A 207 -5.46 -21.79 7.87
N GLN A 208 -6.17 -22.20 8.93
CA GLN A 208 -7.47 -22.86 8.84
C GLN A 208 -8.66 -21.88 8.93
N THR A 209 -8.41 -20.57 9.03
CA THR A 209 -9.48 -19.58 9.15
C THR A 209 -10.16 -19.29 7.82
N ALA A 210 -11.48 -19.02 7.86
CA ALA A 210 -12.24 -18.59 6.68
C ALA A 210 -11.67 -17.32 6.02
N ARG A 211 -11.06 -16.43 6.82
CA ARG A 211 -10.36 -15.23 6.36
C ARG A 211 -9.18 -15.56 5.45
N VAL A 212 -8.32 -16.50 5.85
CA VAL A 212 -7.19 -16.94 5.02
C VAL A 212 -7.70 -17.60 3.73
N ALA A 213 -8.71 -18.46 3.83
CA ALA A 213 -9.33 -19.07 2.65
C ALA A 213 -9.94 -18.02 1.69
N GLN A 214 -10.59 -16.98 2.21
CA GLN A 214 -11.15 -15.88 1.41
C GLN A 214 -10.05 -15.05 0.75
N ALA A 215 -8.98 -14.70 1.48
CA ALA A 215 -7.84 -13.97 0.93
C ALA A 215 -7.20 -14.73 -0.25
N ARG A 216 -7.00 -16.04 -0.09
CA ARG A 216 -6.47 -16.91 -1.16
C ARG A 216 -7.35 -16.98 -2.40
N LYS A 217 -8.67 -16.87 -2.25
CA LYS A 217 -9.60 -16.82 -3.39
C LYS A 217 -9.57 -15.48 -4.14
N LEU A 218 -9.21 -14.39 -3.47
CA LEU A 218 -9.16 -13.04 -4.05
C LEU A 218 -7.83 -12.70 -4.72
N LEU A 219 -6.74 -13.30 -4.23
CA LEU A 219 -5.40 -13.10 -4.75
C LEU A 219 -5.14 -14.01 -5.95
N ASP A 220 -4.38 -13.49 -6.91
CA ASP A 220 -3.84 -14.29 -8.01
C ASP A 220 -2.88 -15.35 -7.44
N PRO A 221 -2.73 -16.52 -8.10
CA PRO A 221 -1.89 -17.61 -7.62
C PRO A 221 -0.40 -17.22 -7.55
N ASP A 222 0.35 -17.96 -6.74
CA ASP A 222 1.82 -17.87 -6.62
C ASP A 222 2.42 -16.48 -6.27
N PRO A 223 1.89 -15.75 -5.27
CA PRO A 223 2.54 -14.53 -4.79
C PRO A 223 3.92 -14.85 -4.16
N LEU A 224 4.91 -13.97 -4.35
CA LEU A 224 6.19 -14.04 -3.62
C LEU A 224 5.99 -13.76 -2.13
N ALA A 225 5.15 -12.78 -1.85
CA ALA A 225 4.71 -12.41 -0.52
C ALA A 225 3.26 -11.93 -0.58
N TRP A 226 2.51 -12.13 0.50
CA TRP A 226 1.15 -11.65 0.61
C TRP A 226 0.80 -11.31 2.05
N MET A 227 -0.23 -10.50 2.21
CA MET A 227 -0.73 -10.05 3.50
C MET A 227 -2.23 -10.23 3.58
N CYS A 228 -2.72 -10.35 4.81
CA CYS A 228 -4.15 -10.25 5.09
C CYS A 228 -4.33 -9.47 6.38
N LEU A 229 -5.29 -8.55 6.35
CA LEU A 229 -5.70 -7.70 7.46
C LEU A 229 -7.18 -7.94 7.77
N ASN A 230 -7.48 -8.08 9.05
CA ASN A 230 -8.82 -8.21 9.60
C ASN A 230 -9.53 -6.85 9.64
N MET A 231 -10.34 -6.58 8.63
CA MET A 231 -11.03 -5.30 8.56
C MET A 231 -12.14 -5.18 9.61
N GLU A 232 -12.65 -6.30 10.14
CA GLU A 232 -13.61 -6.26 11.27
C GLU A 232 -12.98 -5.69 12.54
N THR A 233 -11.78 -6.13 12.89
CA THR A 233 -11.04 -5.58 14.04
C THR A 233 -10.66 -4.13 13.81
N VAL A 234 -10.18 -3.80 12.60
CA VAL A 234 -9.85 -2.42 12.25
C VAL A 234 -11.06 -1.50 12.44
N ARG A 235 -12.25 -1.87 11.93
CA ARG A 235 -13.46 -1.04 12.06
C ARG A 235 -13.94 -0.83 13.49
N LYS A 236 -13.64 -1.77 14.39
CA LYS A 236 -13.99 -1.65 15.82
C LYS A 236 -13.07 -0.68 16.56
N ALA A 237 -11.92 -0.32 16.00
CA ALA A 237 -11.05 0.68 16.59
C ALA A 237 -11.74 2.06 16.61
N PRO A 238 -11.71 2.81 17.74
CA PRO A 238 -12.40 4.09 17.85
C PRO A 238 -12.07 5.07 16.71
N GLN A 239 -10.79 5.19 16.35
CA GLN A 239 -10.30 6.07 15.27
C GLN A 239 -10.79 5.64 13.88
N ALA A 240 -11.03 4.34 13.67
CA ALA A 240 -11.46 3.82 12.37
C ALA A 240 -12.96 4.02 12.13
N LYS A 241 -13.78 4.05 13.19
CA LYS A 241 -15.23 4.24 13.06
C LYS A 241 -15.57 5.53 12.33
N GLU A 242 -14.84 6.61 12.62
CA GLU A 242 -15.00 7.92 11.95
C GLU A 242 -14.53 7.93 10.49
N VAL A 243 -13.60 7.03 10.13
CA VAL A 243 -13.06 6.90 8.76
C VAL A 243 -14.02 6.11 7.88
N PHE A 244 -14.65 5.06 8.39
CA PHE A 244 -15.45 4.14 7.58
C PHE A 244 -16.95 4.46 7.55
N THR A 245 -17.47 5.23 8.51
CA THR A 245 -18.91 5.54 8.62
C THR A 245 -19.24 6.90 8.02
N LEU A 246 -20.34 6.97 7.26
CA LEU A 246 -20.92 8.23 6.80
C LEU A 246 -21.94 8.77 7.82
N PRO A 247 -22.07 10.10 7.99
CA PRO A 247 -21.22 11.15 7.42
C PRO A 247 -19.82 11.17 8.05
N ARG A 248 -18.80 11.57 7.27
CA ARG A 248 -17.40 11.58 7.72
C ARG A 248 -16.95 12.95 8.22
N ASN A 249 -15.98 12.94 9.13
CA ASN A 249 -15.37 14.14 9.70
C ASN A 249 -14.19 14.68 8.86
N ASP A 250 -13.57 13.87 8.00
CA ASP A 250 -12.45 14.30 7.17
C ASP A 250 -12.89 14.59 5.74
N VAL A 251 -12.87 15.87 5.36
CA VAL A 251 -13.27 16.31 4.02
C VAL A 251 -12.33 15.76 2.95
N ASN A 252 -11.02 15.81 3.20
CA ASN A 252 -10.00 15.42 2.22
C ASN A 252 -10.07 13.91 1.95
N LEU A 253 -10.18 13.09 3.00
CA LEU A 253 -10.34 11.65 2.84
C LEU A 253 -11.64 11.28 2.13
N THR A 254 -12.74 11.99 2.41
CA THR A 254 -14.02 11.73 1.76
C THR A 254 -14.01 12.13 0.28
N VAL A 255 -13.38 13.26 -0.05
CA VAL A 255 -13.26 13.78 -1.43
C VAL A 255 -12.27 12.98 -2.26
N LEU A 256 -11.18 12.47 -1.69
CA LEU A 256 -10.16 11.75 -2.47
C LEU A 256 -10.39 10.25 -2.47
N PHE A 257 -10.90 9.69 -1.37
CA PHE A 257 -10.92 8.24 -1.14
C PHE A 257 -12.28 7.71 -0.69
N GLY A 258 -13.36 8.51 -0.72
CA GLY A 258 -14.67 8.12 -0.17
C GLY A 258 -15.21 6.79 -0.70
N GLY A 259 -14.99 6.48 -1.98
CA GLY A 259 -15.37 5.21 -2.60
C GLY A 259 -14.57 4.02 -2.08
N LEU A 260 -13.25 4.16 -1.96
CA LEU A 260 -12.37 3.11 -1.41
C LEU A 260 -12.65 2.89 0.09
N LEU A 261 -12.92 3.98 0.83
CA LEU A 261 -13.27 3.91 2.25
C LEU A 261 -14.62 3.22 2.46
N ASP A 262 -15.61 3.42 1.59
CA ASP A 262 -16.87 2.67 1.66
C ASP A 262 -16.65 1.17 1.46
N VAL A 263 -15.85 0.78 0.46
CA VAL A 263 -15.48 -0.63 0.22
C VAL A 263 -14.75 -1.21 1.43
N GLY A 264 -13.77 -0.49 1.99
CA GLY A 264 -13.05 -0.91 3.21
C GLY A 264 -13.96 -1.02 4.43
N GLY A 265 -14.95 -0.13 4.54
CA GLY A 265 -15.96 -0.13 5.60
C GLY A 265 -16.90 -1.34 5.57
N ARG A 266 -17.02 -2.02 4.43
CA ARG A 266 -17.91 -3.18 4.25
C ARG A 266 -17.18 -4.51 4.09
N SER A 267 -15.89 -4.48 3.79
CA SER A 267 -15.08 -5.68 3.54
C SER A 267 -14.72 -6.41 4.81
N SER A 268 -14.85 -7.74 4.87
CA SER A 268 -14.35 -8.54 6.01
C SER A 268 -12.82 -8.50 6.13
N ILE A 269 -12.13 -8.41 4.99
CA ILE A 269 -10.68 -8.52 4.89
C ILE A 269 -10.12 -7.51 3.89
N LEU A 270 -8.87 -7.10 4.10
CA LEU A 270 -8.01 -6.48 3.08
C LEU A 270 -6.84 -7.43 2.88
N CYS A 271 -6.62 -7.88 1.66
CA CYS A 271 -5.48 -8.72 1.33
C CYS A 271 -4.65 -8.08 0.23
N GLY A 272 -3.36 -8.40 0.21
CA GLY A 272 -2.45 -7.90 -0.79
C GLY A 272 -1.43 -8.95 -1.19
N GLY A 273 -0.97 -8.91 -2.43
CA GLY A 273 0.02 -9.84 -2.98
C GLY A 273 1.09 -9.10 -3.76
N VAL A 274 2.32 -9.61 -3.70
CA VAL A 274 3.47 -9.15 -4.48
C VAL A 274 3.82 -10.25 -5.48
N TYR A 275 3.80 -9.91 -6.76
CA TYR A 275 4.00 -10.84 -7.86
C TYR A 275 5.22 -10.42 -8.69
N PRO A 276 6.05 -11.36 -9.15
CA PRO A 276 7.12 -11.03 -10.07
C PRO A 276 6.56 -10.77 -11.47
N GLU A 277 7.11 -9.78 -12.14
CA GLU A 277 6.88 -9.47 -13.56
C GLU A 277 8.22 -9.36 -14.29
N GLU A 278 8.21 -9.41 -15.62
CA GLU A 278 9.43 -9.36 -16.46
C GLU A 278 10.35 -8.18 -16.11
N HIS A 279 9.77 -7.03 -15.80
CA HIS A 279 10.51 -5.80 -15.48
C HIS A 279 10.26 -5.28 -14.05
N GLY A 280 9.77 -6.13 -13.15
CA GLY A 280 9.70 -5.77 -11.73
C GLY A 280 8.66 -6.53 -10.93
N PHE A 281 7.80 -5.77 -10.23
CA PHE A 281 6.81 -6.35 -9.34
C PHE A 281 5.44 -5.70 -9.57
N VAL A 282 4.40 -6.52 -9.48
CA VAL A 282 3.02 -6.04 -9.33
C VAL A 282 2.61 -6.21 -7.88
N VAL A 283 2.16 -5.11 -7.28
CA VAL A 283 1.49 -5.13 -5.97
C VAL A 283 -0.01 -5.05 -6.21
N SER A 284 -0.73 -6.10 -5.79
CA SER A 284 -2.18 -6.16 -5.85
C SER A 284 -2.77 -5.95 -4.46
N LEU A 285 -3.80 -5.13 -4.35
CA LEU A 285 -4.62 -4.99 -3.13
C LEU A 285 -6.06 -5.36 -3.47
N ARG A 286 -6.65 -6.25 -2.68
CA ARG A 286 -7.96 -6.84 -2.95
C ARG A 286 -8.82 -6.81 -1.69
N MET A 287 -10.10 -6.52 -1.90
CA MET A 287 -11.15 -6.50 -0.90
C MET A 287 -12.38 -7.23 -1.47
N PRO A 288 -13.12 -8.02 -0.67
CA PRO A 288 -14.27 -8.79 -1.15
C PRO A 288 -15.49 -7.93 -1.46
N ALA A 289 -15.62 -6.73 -0.88
CA ALA A 289 -16.79 -5.88 -1.13
C ALA A 289 -16.69 -5.21 -2.51
N GLY A 290 -17.79 -5.26 -3.26
CA GLY A 290 -17.94 -4.59 -4.55
C GLY A 290 -18.87 -3.38 -4.49
N ARG A 291 -19.55 -3.10 -5.61
CA ARG A 291 -20.55 -2.01 -5.72
C ARG A 291 -21.86 -2.32 -5.00
N GLU A 292 -22.17 -3.60 -4.81
CA GLU A 292 -23.35 -4.02 -4.08
C GLU A 292 -23.29 -3.53 -2.62
N GLY A 293 -24.39 -2.97 -2.13
CA GLY A 293 -24.48 -2.40 -0.79
C GLY A 293 -23.77 -1.06 -0.59
N MET A 294 -23.24 -0.42 -1.65
CA MET A 294 -22.70 0.94 -1.55
C MET A 294 -23.78 1.96 -1.19
N ASN A 295 -23.45 2.91 -0.32
CA ASN A 295 -24.32 4.05 -0.06
C ASN A 295 -24.48 4.89 -1.35
N LYS A 296 -25.71 5.34 -1.67
CA LYS A 296 -25.99 6.16 -2.86
C LYS A 296 -25.11 7.41 -2.95
N ALA A 297 -24.77 8.02 -1.81
CA ALA A 297 -23.87 9.16 -1.72
C ALA A 297 -22.47 8.89 -2.30
N ILE A 298 -22.01 7.64 -2.26
CA ILE A 298 -20.71 7.21 -2.78
C ILE A 298 -20.66 7.15 -4.31
N THR A 299 -21.81 7.28 -4.99
CA THR A 299 -21.85 7.41 -6.47
C THR A 299 -21.18 8.68 -7.00
N VAL A 300 -20.71 9.57 -6.11
CA VAL A 300 -19.72 10.60 -6.43
C VAL A 300 -18.40 10.01 -6.95
N HIS A 301 -17.99 8.84 -6.47
CA HIS A 301 -16.72 8.17 -6.79
C HIS A 301 -16.84 7.00 -7.77
N VAL A 302 -18.07 6.57 -8.05
CA VAL A 302 -18.34 5.34 -8.79
C VAL A 302 -19.26 5.65 -9.96
N PRO A 303 -18.85 5.35 -11.20
CA PRO A 303 -19.71 5.57 -12.35
C PRO A 303 -20.94 4.65 -12.28
N PRO A 304 -22.05 5.04 -12.94
CA PRO A 304 -23.18 4.13 -13.14
C PRO A 304 -22.75 2.77 -13.72
N ALA A 305 -23.55 1.73 -13.47
CA ALA A 305 -23.31 0.42 -14.06
C ALA A 305 -23.26 0.51 -15.59
N GLY A 306 -22.32 -0.20 -16.21
CA GLY A 306 -22.09 -0.17 -17.66
C GLY A 306 -21.31 1.05 -18.18
N GLN A 307 -20.98 2.03 -17.32
CA GLN A 307 -20.11 3.15 -17.69
C GLN A 307 -18.67 2.91 -17.24
N ALA A 308 -17.72 3.48 -17.99
CA ALA A 308 -16.30 3.35 -17.72
C ALA A 308 -15.92 4.03 -16.39
N GLY A 309 -14.95 3.46 -15.66
CA GLY A 309 -14.37 4.05 -14.43
C GLY A 309 -13.52 5.28 -14.69
N SER A 310 -12.99 5.40 -15.91
CA SER A 310 -12.10 6.47 -16.35
C SER A 310 -12.24 6.64 -17.86
N ARG A 311 -11.72 7.76 -18.37
CA ARG A 311 -11.55 7.97 -19.81
C ARG A 311 -10.15 7.48 -20.22
N PRO A 312 -9.90 7.26 -21.52
CA PRO A 312 -8.53 7.03 -22.00
C PRO A 312 -7.57 8.10 -21.50
N LEU A 313 -6.37 7.66 -21.10
CA LEU A 313 -5.29 8.54 -20.66
C LEU A 313 -4.94 9.54 -21.77
N LEU A 314 -4.40 10.69 -21.36
CA LEU A 314 -3.87 11.65 -22.31
C LEU A 314 -2.44 11.26 -22.63
N GLU A 315 -2.13 11.12 -23.92
CA GLU A 315 -0.82 10.67 -24.40
C GLU A 315 -0.14 11.70 -25.31
N PRO A 316 -0.02 12.99 -24.90
CA PRO A 316 0.82 13.93 -25.65
C PRO A 316 2.28 13.46 -25.67
N ARG A 317 3.06 13.93 -26.65
CA ARG A 317 4.47 13.53 -26.78
C ARG A 317 5.23 13.77 -25.48
N GLY A 318 5.87 12.71 -24.98
CA GLY A 318 6.78 12.77 -23.82
C GLY A 318 6.09 12.69 -22.45
N VAL A 319 4.88 12.14 -22.32
CA VAL A 319 4.20 11.98 -21.01
C VAL A 319 5.15 11.48 -19.91
N LEU A 320 5.28 12.27 -18.86
CA LEU A 320 5.91 11.86 -17.61
C LEU A 320 4.89 11.18 -16.69
N TYR A 321 3.66 11.70 -16.69
CA TYR A 321 2.56 11.17 -15.90
C TYR A 321 1.22 11.53 -16.53
N SER A 322 0.27 10.59 -16.57
CA SER A 322 -1.12 10.86 -16.90
C SER A 322 -2.04 10.05 -16.01
N SER A 323 -3.15 10.66 -15.57
CA SER A 323 -4.21 9.99 -14.84
C SER A 323 -5.58 10.34 -15.41
N SER A 324 -6.52 9.41 -15.29
CA SER A 324 -7.93 9.64 -15.56
C SER A 324 -8.77 9.00 -14.47
N TYR A 325 -9.74 9.73 -13.96
CA TYR A 325 -10.62 9.26 -12.89
C TYR A 325 -12.04 9.78 -13.06
N TYR A 326 -12.96 9.14 -12.33
CA TYR A 326 -14.35 9.55 -12.22
C TYR A 326 -14.57 10.20 -10.85
N PHE A 327 -15.10 11.42 -10.86
CA PHE A 327 -15.54 12.16 -9.68
C PHE A 327 -16.71 13.09 -10.07
N ASP A 328 -17.95 12.73 -9.71
CA ASP A 328 -19.13 13.52 -10.09
C ASP A 328 -19.35 14.69 -9.13
N LEU A 329 -18.78 15.84 -9.49
CA LEU A 329 -18.87 17.09 -8.73
C LEU A 329 -20.32 17.56 -8.48
N SER A 330 -21.26 17.21 -9.37
CA SER A 330 -22.67 17.51 -9.16
C SER A 330 -23.24 16.67 -8.02
N LYS A 331 -22.95 15.37 -8.02
CA LYS A 331 -23.39 14.45 -6.95
C LYS A 331 -22.70 14.72 -5.63
N PHE A 332 -21.45 15.16 -5.66
CA PHE A 332 -20.76 15.67 -4.48
C PHE A 332 -21.59 16.76 -3.78
N TRP A 333 -22.06 17.73 -4.56
CA TRP A 333 -22.88 18.82 -4.03
C TRP A 333 -24.27 18.34 -3.57
N GLU A 334 -24.92 17.48 -4.35
CA GLU A 334 -26.22 16.89 -4.05
C GLU A 334 -26.20 16.10 -2.73
N TYR A 335 -25.20 15.24 -2.55
CA TYR A 335 -25.10 14.32 -1.40
C TYR A 335 -24.26 14.86 -0.24
N ARG A 336 -23.90 16.14 -0.23
CA ARG A 336 -23.05 16.74 0.81
C ARG A 336 -23.56 16.48 2.24
N THR A 337 -24.88 16.45 2.46
CA THR A 337 -25.49 16.18 3.78
C THR A 337 -25.38 14.74 4.23
N GLN A 338 -25.19 13.81 3.29
CA GLN A 338 -24.95 12.39 3.58
C GLN A 338 -23.45 12.11 3.69
N LEU A 339 -22.62 12.88 2.99
CA LEU A 339 -21.16 12.72 2.97
C LEU A 339 -20.48 13.35 4.19
N PHE A 340 -20.98 14.48 4.68
CA PHE A 340 -20.30 15.35 5.64
C PHE A 340 -21.16 15.68 6.86
N ASN A 341 -20.50 16.00 7.97
CA ASN A 341 -21.19 16.44 9.18
C ASN A 341 -21.82 17.84 9.00
N GLU A 342 -22.73 18.21 9.89
CA GLU A 342 -23.50 19.47 9.79
C GLU A 342 -22.62 20.72 9.72
N LYS A 343 -21.50 20.76 10.45
CA LYS A 343 -20.59 21.92 10.47
C LYS A 343 -19.95 22.13 9.10
N GLN A 344 -19.54 21.04 8.45
CA GLN A 344 -18.96 21.07 7.10
C GLN A 344 -20.01 21.45 6.06
N VAL A 345 -21.21 20.88 6.14
CA VAL A 345 -22.33 21.24 5.26
C VAL A 345 -22.62 22.74 5.34
N LYS A 346 -22.75 23.29 6.55
CA LYS A 346 -22.95 24.74 6.75
C LYS A 346 -21.81 25.57 6.16
N SER A 347 -20.57 25.08 6.26
CA SER A 347 -19.40 25.75 5.69
C SER A 347 -19.46 25.77 4.15
N PHE A 348 -19.85 24.66 3.52
CA PHE A 348 -20.08 24.61 2.07
C PHE A 348 -21.20 25.55 1.64
N GLU A 349 -22.32 25.59 2.35
CA GLU A 349 -23.45 26.46 2.02
C GLU A 349 -23.12 27.95 2.20
N ASN A 350 -22.33 28.30 3.22
CA ASN A 350 -21.82 29.66 3.40
C ASN A 350 -20.83 30.04 2.29
N PHE A 351 -19.95 29.10 1.91
CA PHE A 351 -19.06 29.31 0.77
C PHE A 351 -19.86 29.52 -0.51
N ASP A 352 -20.89 28.73 -0.78
CA ASP A 352 -21.71 28.87 -1.98
C ASP A 352 -22.36 30.25 -2.09
N LYS A 353 -22.95 30.73 -0.98
CA LYS A 353 -23.54 32.08 -0.90
C LYS A 353 -22.52 33.19 -1.18
N THR A 354 -21.28 33.03 -0.71
CA THR A 354 -20.22 34.04 -0.84
C THR A 354 -19.40 33.88 -2.14
N SER A 355 -19.47 32.72 -2.78
CA SER A 355 -18.66 32.36 -3.95
C SER A 355 -18.91 33.26 -5.16
N LYS A 356 -20.12 33.85 -5.28
CA LYS A 356 -20.47 34.80 -6.35
C LYS A 356 -19.46 35.94 -6.51
N VAL A 357 -18.86 36.38 -5.41
CA VAL A 357 -17.85 37.47 -5.41
C VAL A 357 -16.61 37.09 -6.21
N PHE A 358 -16.19 35.83 -6.14
CA PHE A 358 -14.96 35.33 -6.75
C PHE A 358 -15.20 34.55 -8.05
N LEU A 359 -16.43 34.06 -8.26
CA LEU A 359 -16.82 33.23 -9.39
C LEU A 359 -17.67 34.00 -10.42
N ALA A 360 -17.35 35.29 -10.60
CA ALA A 360 -17.98 36.17 -11.59
C ALA A 360 -19.52 36.13 -11.55
N GLY A 361 -20.10 36.23 -10.34
CA GLY A 361 -21.54 36.21 -10.11
C GLY A 361 -22.19 34.82 -10.10
N SER A 362 -21.43 33.74 -10.31
CA SER A 362 -21.93 32.37 -10.24
C SER A 362 -21.77 31.76 -8.85
N GLU A 363 -22.74 30.95 -8.44
CA GLU A 363 -22.61 30.08 -7.27
C GLU A 363 -21.68 28.91 -7.59
N PHE A 364 -20.90 28.47 -6.60
CA PHE A 364 -20.06 27.30 -6.70
C PHE A 364 -20.88 26.06 -7.06
N SER A 365 -22.02 25.86 -6.41
CA SER A 365 -23.00 24.80 -6.67
C SER A 365 -23.42 24.73 -8.13
N LYS A 366 -23.65 25.89 -8.76
CA LYS A 366 -24.02 26.02 -10.18
C LYS A 366 -22.85 25.69 -11.12
N LEU A 367 -21.60 25.89 -10.70
CA LEU A 367 -20.44 25.52 -11.51
C LEU A 367 -20.17 24.02 -11.44
N VAL A 368 -20.23 23.43 -10.25
CA VAL A 368 -20.00 21.98 -10.08
C VAL A 368 -21.11 21.14 -10.69
N SER A 369 -22.35 21.64 -10.76
CA SER A 369 -23.44 20.95 -11.48
C SER A 369 -23.25 20.94 -13.00
N GLN A 370 -22.52 21.91 -13.55
CA GLN A 370 -22.22 22.03 -14.97
C GLN A 370 -20.94 21.27 -15.37
N ALA A 371 -20.06 20.99 -14.41
CA ALA A 371 -18.92 20.11 -14.60
C ALA A 371 -19.38 18.65 -14.76
N GLY A 372 -18.78 17.95 -15.72
CA GLY A 372 -18.94 16.52 -15.92
C GLY A 372 -18.19 15.69 -14.89
N ALA A 373 -18.44 14.38 -14.91
CA ALA A 373 -17.94 13.47 -13.90
C ALA A 373 -16.55 12.89 -14.18
N TYR A 374 -15.95 13.16 -15.34
CA TYR A 374 -14.63 12.62 -15.69
C TYR A 374 -13.58 13.72 -15.71
N GLN A 375 -12.44 13.43 -15.08
CA GLN A 375 -11.30 14.31 -15.00
C GLN A 375 -10.06 13.58 -15.47
N ARG A 376 -9.13 14.36 -16.04
CA ARG A 376 -7.81 13.87 -16.44
C ARG A 376 -6.74 14.87 -16.05
N PHE A 377 -5.59 14.37 -15.67
CA PHE A 377 -4.39 15.15 -15.44
C PHE A 377 -3.28 14.60 -16.33
N VAL A 378 -2.43 15.47 -16.84
CA VAL A 378 -1.25 15.08 -17.61
C VAL A 378 -0.09 16.00 -17.29
N ALA A 379 1.12 15.45 -17.20
CA ALA A 379 2.36 16.18 -17.04
C ALA A 379 3.37 15.72 -18.10
N VAL A 380 4.07 16.68 -18.71
CA VAL A 380 5.06 16.49 -19.78
C VAL A 380 6.31 17.34 -19.51
N PRO A 381 7.48 17.00 -20.08
CA PRO A 381 8.68 17.81 -19.97
C PRO A 381 8.45 19.18 -20.59
N GLN A 382 8.93 20.22 -19.94
CA GLN A 382 8.91 21.57 -20.48
C GLN A 382 10.18 21.81 -21.31
N HIS A 383 10.07 21.65 -22.63
CA HIS A 383 11.20 21.85 -23.54
C HIS A 383 11.46 23.32 -23.88
N THR A 384 10.41 24.14 -23.86
CA THR A 384 10.46 25.57 -24.21
C THR A 384 9.85 26.40 -23.10
N SER A 385 10.56 27.44 -22.66
CA SER A 385 10.01 28.47 -21.78
C SER A 385 9.50 29.62 -22.62
N ALA A 386 8.42 30.25 -22.18
CA ALA A 386 7.95 31.50 -22.76
C ALA A 386 8.61 32.74 -22.16
N TYR A 387 9.51 32.53 -21.20
CA TYR A 387 10.27 33.58 -20.55
C TYR A 387 11.76 33.39 -20.83
N ALA A 388 12.46 34.50 -21.04
CA ALA A 388 13.91 34.50 -21.11
C ALA A 388 14.58 34.19 -19.75
N ILE A 389 13.86 34.44 -18.64
CA ILE A 389 14.33 34.13 -17.29
C ILE A 389 14.09 32.65 -17.00
N ALA A 390 15.16 31.91 -16.76
CA ALA A 390 15.09 30.51 -16.36
C ALA A 390 14.79 30.38 -14.86
N PRO A 391 13.83 29.52 -14.46
CA PRO A 391 13.65 29.17 -13.06
C PRO A 391 14.82 28.30 -12.60
N GLN A 392 15.21 28.44 -11.32
CA GLN A 392 16.27 27.64 -10.72
C GLN A 392 15.90 26.16 -10.65
N GLN A 393 14.63 25.86 -10.38
CA GLN A 393 14.05 24.53 -10.46
C GLN A 393 12.99 24.50 -11.56
N ARG A 394 13.14 23.60 -12.53
CA ARG A 394 12.16 23.38 -13.59
C ARG A 394 11.07 22.41 -13.13
N ILE A 395 9.82 22.76 -13.38
CA ILE A 395 8.66 21.91 -13.16
C ILE A 395 8.12 21.45 -14.51
N PRO A 396 7.67 20.19 -14.64
CA PRO A 396 6.95 19.74 -15.82
C PRO A 396 5.77 20.66 -16.19
N ALA A 397 5.51 20.83 -17.47
CA ALA A 397 4.24 21.41 -17.90
C ALA A 397 3.13 20.42 -17.60
N PHE A 398 1.96 20.91 -17.18
CA PHE A 398 0.83 20.04 -16.85
C PHE A 398 -0.50 20.64 -17.32
N ALA A 399 -1.52 19.81 -17.41
CA ALA A 399 -2.89 20.26 -17.66
C ALA A 399 -3.90 19.42 -16.86
N LEU A 400 -4.93 20.11 -16.36
CA LEU A 400 -6.16 19.54 -15.86
C LEU A 400 -7.22 19.61 -16.97
N VAL A 401 -7.84 18.48 -17.26
CA VAL A 401 -8.92 18.38 -18.23
C VAL A 401 -10.19 17.92 -17.52
N VAL A 402 -11.24 18.73 -17.62
CA VAL A 402 -12.54 18.49 -17.00
C VAL A 402 -13.56 18.27 -18.11
N GLU A 403 -14.23 17.11 -18.12
CA GLU A 403 -15.41 16.90 -18.96
C GLU A 403 -16.53 17.85 -18.51
N MET A 404 -17.36 18.34 -19.42
CA MET A 404 -18.43 19.30 -19.15
C MET A 404 -19.78 18.67 -19.44
N ARG A 405 -20.74 18.82 -18.51
CA ARG A 405 -22.15 18.41 -18.68
C ARG A 405 -22.92 19.43 -19.52
N GLU A 406 -22.63 20.71 -19.31
CA GLU A 406 -23.18 21.83 -20.09
C GLU A 406 -22.03 22.63 -20.72
N PRO A 407 -21.45 22.17 -21.85
CA PRO A 407 -20.24 22.75 -22.44
C PRO A 407 -20.29 24.26 -22.64
N ASP A 408 -21.37 24.78 -23.24
CA ASP A 408 -21.49 26.20 -23.57
C ASP A 408 -21.58 27.07 -22.30
N ALA A 409 -22.40 26.62 -21.33
CA ALA A 409 -22.62 27.37 -20.10
C ALA A 409 -21.40 27.32 -19.17
N PHE A 410 -20.77 26.14 -19.03
CA PHE A 410 -19.59 25.97 -18.20
C PHE A 410 -18.39 26.74 -18.78
N SER A 411 -18.12 26.57 -20.08
CA SER A 411 -17.00 27.24 -20.75
C SER A 411 -17.08 28.74 -20.64
N LYS A 412 -18.25 29.33 -20.92
CA LYS A 412 -18.45 30.78 -20.86
C LYS A 412 -18.21 31.33 -19.45
N LYS A 413 -18.65 30.61 -18.42
CA LYS A 413 -18.40 31.01 -17.02
C LYS A 413 -16.93 30.87 -16.65
N MET A 414 -16.28 29.75 -16.98
CA MET A 414 -14.87 29.55 -16.67
C MET A 414 -13.98 30.57 -17.38
N ASP A 415 -14.27 30.92 -18.63
CA ASP A 415 -13.60 32.00 -19.34
C ASP A 415 -13.75 33.34 -18.60
N ALA A 416 -14.98 33.69 -18.20
CA ALA A 416 -15.23 34.92 -17.42
C ALA A 416 -14.50 34.91 -16.06
N ILE A 417 -14.51 33.77 -15.35
CA ILE A 417 -13.85 33.61 -14.05
C ILE A 417 -12.34 33.75 -14.19
N LEU A 418 -11.71 33.00 -15.10
CA LEU A 418 -10.25 33.02 -15.27
C LEU A 418 -9.75 34.37 -15.77
N ARG A 419 -10.51 35.04 -16.66
CA ARG A 419 -10.23 36.42 -17.07
C ARG A 419 -10.37 37.41 -15.92
N SER A 420 -11.37 37.24 -15.07
CA SER A 420 -11.55 38.09 -13.88
C SER A 420 -10.45 37.87 -12.85
N VAL A 421 -10.05 36.63 -12.58
CA VAL A 421 -8.94 36.30 -11.66
C VAL A 421 -7.63 36.93 -12.15
N ALA A 422 -7.32 36.84 -13.44
CA ALA A 422 -6.14 37.50 -14.00
C ALA A 422 -6.18 39.03 -13.83
N LEU A 423 -7.36 39.64 -14.01
CA LEU A 423 -7.56 41.08 -13.78
C LEU A 423 -7.36 41.46 -12.30
N PHE A 424 -7.91 40.69 -11.36
CA PHE A 424 -7.79 40.94 -9.93
C PHE A 424 -6.37 40.69 -9.40
N ALA A 425 -5.69 39.65 -9.87
CA ALA A 425 -4.26 39.45 -9.61
C ALA A 425 -3.46 40.67 -10.07
N GLY A 426 -3.79 41.21 -11.25
CA GLY A 426 -3.33 42.51 -11.77
C GLY A 426 -3.35 43.65 -10.78
N ILE A 427 -4.47 43.79 -10.05
CA ILE A 427 -4.76 44.93 -9.18
C ILE A 427 -4.20 44.72 -7.76
N GLN A 428 -4.41 43.56 -7.14
CA GLN A 428 -4.04 43.33 -5.74
C GLN A 428 -2.55 43.07 -5.53
N SER A 429 -1.89 42.41 -6.47
CA SER A 429 -0.50 41.97 -6.29
C SER A 429 0.53 42.82 -7.06
N LYS A 430 0.09 43.91 -7.70
CA LYS A 430 0.87 44.71 -8.68
C LYS A 430 1.48 43.89 -9.83
N LEU A 431 1.19 42.59 -9.90
CA LEU A 431 1.56 41.67 -10.97
C LEU A 431 0.65 41.98 -12.16
N LYS A 432 1.06 42.91 -13.02
CA LYS A 432 0.39 43.17 -14.30
C LYS A 432 0.56 41.97 -15.24
N VAL A 433 -0.16 40.88 -14.97
CA VAL A 433 -0.18 39.69 -15.82
C VAL A 433 -0.71 40.10 -17.19
N ARG A 434 0.04 39.77 -18.24
CA ARG A 434 -0.31 40.18 -19.60
C ARG A 434 -1.14 39.09 -20.26
N PRO A 435 -2.34 39.39 -20.77
CA PRO A 435 -3.09 38.41 -21.55
C PRO A 435 -2.29 38.05 -22.81
N ALA A 436 -2.29 36.77 -23.14
CA ALA A 436 -1.78 36.23 -24.39
C ALA A 436 -2.90 35.42 -25.02
N GLU A 437 -3.18 35.65 -26.29
CA GLU A 437 -4.12 34.82 -27.05
C GLU A 437 -3.36 34.18 -28.20
N GLU A 438 -3.43 32.86 -28.27
CA GLU A 438 -2.70 32.07 -29.27
C GLU A 438 -3.71 31.20 -30.02
N ASN A 439 -3.57 31.13 -31.34
CA ASN A 439 -4.35 30.19 -32.15
C ASN A 439 -3.48 28.97 -32.44
N TYR A 440 -3.92 27.80 -31.97
CA TYR A 440 -3.23 26.54 -32.18
C TYR A 440 -4.19 25.52 -32.81
N HIS A 441 -3.87 25.04 -34.02
CA HIS A 441 -4.73 24.16 -34.81
C HIS A 441 -6.22 24.59 -34.87
N GLY A 442 -6.46 25.88 -35.10
CA GLY A 442 -7.82 26.43 -35.20
C GLY A 442 -8.55 26.56 -33.85
N ARG A 443 -7.85 26.36 -32.73
CA ARG A 443 -8.39 26.58 -31.38
C ARG A 443 -7.74 27.80 -30.75
N LYS A 444 -8.58 28.65 -30.16
CA LYS A 444 -8.15 29.79 -29.38
C LYS A 444 -7.73 29.32 -27.99
N ILE A 445 -6.49 29.59 -27.63
CA ILE A 445 -5.94 29.39 -26.28
C ILE A 445 -5.83 30.76 -25.64
N VAL A 446 -6.41 30.88 -24.45
CA VAL A 446 -6.32 32.10 -23.64
C VAL A 446 -5.27 31.84 -22.58
N GLY A 447 -4.22 32.65 -22.55
CA GLY A 447 -3.10 32.52 -21.62
C GLY A 447 -2.78 33.82 -20.90
N TYR A 448 -1.96 33.70 -19.86
CA TYR A 448 -1.44 34.83 -19.10
C TYR A 448 0.06 34.68 -18.90
N ARG A 449 0.80 35.79 -19.05
CA ARG A 449 2.24 35.84 -18.84
C ARG A 449 2.58 36.76 -17.67
N PHE A 450 3.46 36.30 -16.78
CA PHE A 450 3.98 37.13 -15.70
C PHE A 450 4.92 38.23 -16.25
N PRO A 451 4.91 39.43 -15.66
CA PRO A 451 5.89 40.46 -16.01
C PRO A 451 7.32 39.98 -15.70
N VAL A 452 8.27 40.33 -16.57
CA VAL A 452 9.71 40.02 -16.41
C VAL A 452 10.46 41.10 -15.64
N ASP A 453 9.87 42.29 -15.54
CA ASP A 453 10.43 43.52 -14.99
C ASP A 453 9.98 43.79 -13.54
N VAL A 454 9.09 42.97 -12.98
CA VAL A 454 8.53 43.16 -11.63
C VAL A 454 9.12 42.14 -10.66
N LYS A 455 9.67 42.63 -9.54
CA LYS A 455 10.07 41.76 -8.42
C LYS A 455 8.84 41.38 -7.60
N VAL A 456 8.67 40.07 -7.39
CA VAL A 456 7.56 39.52 -6.61
C VAL A 456 8.14 39.00 -5.30
N GLU A 457 7.60 39.48 -4.18
CA GLU A 457 7.98 38.98 -2.86
C GLU A 457 7.59 37.51 -2.73
N GLY A 458 8.50 36.67 -2.21
CA GLY A 458 8.29 35.24 -2.05
C GLY A 458 8.58 34.36 -3.29
N ASP A 459 8.88 34.93 -4.46
CA ASP A 459 9.27 34.16 -5.65
C ASP A 459 10.78 33.82 -5.66
N ALA A 460 11.20 33.01 -4.69
CA ALA A 460 12.58 32.54 -4.62
C ALA A 460 12.92 31.66 -5.82
N GLY A 461 14.08 31.88 -6.44
CA GLY A 461 14.55 31.06 -7.57
C GLY A 461 13.74 31.23 -8.86
N ASN A 462 13.00 32.33 -9.02
CA ASN A 462 12.27 32.67 -10.25
C ASN A 462 11.18 31.62 -10.62
N PHE A 463 10.59 31.00 -9.60
CA PHE A 463 9.69 29.85 -9.71
C PHE A 463 8.46 30.12 -10.59
N ARG A 464 7.91 31.33 -10.54
CA ARG A 464 6.74 31.74 -11.36
C ARG A 464 6.95 31.56 -12.86
N TYR A 465 8.18 31.61 -13.35
CA TYR A 465 8.50 31.46 -14.78
C TYR A 465 8.49 30.00 -15.26
N ASN A 466 8.21 29.04 -14.38
CA ASN A 466 7.75 27.72 -14.80
C ASN A 466 6.37 27.77 -15.47
N PHE A 467 5.53 28.74 -15.10
CA PHE A 467 4.11 28.72 -15.44
C PHE A 467 3.72 29.77 -16.47
N SER A 468 2.88 29.34 -17.40
CA SER A 468 2.12 30.22 -18.27
C SER A 468 0.66 29.78 -18.23
N PRO A 469 -0.08 30.20 -17.21
CA PRO A 469 -1.46 29.76 -17.02
C PRO A 469 -2.26 29.96 -18.30
N SER A 470 -2.91 28.91 -18.78
CA SER A 470 -3.67 28.97 -20.02
C SER A 470 -4.86 28.03 -20.00
N PHE A 471 -5.87 28.33 -20.80
CA PHE A 471 -7.06 27.50 -20.90
C PHE A 471 -7.67 27.56 -22.30
N THR A 472 -8.40 26.50 -22.64
CA THR A 472 -9.14 26.37 -23.90
C THR A 472 -10.27 25.35 -23.75
N THR A 473 -11.11 25.25 -24.77
CA THR A 473 -12.21 24.29 -24.84
C THR A 473 -12.07 23.42 -26.08
N MET A 474 -12.29 22.13 -25.90
CA MET A 474 -12.23 21.14 -26.98
C MET A 474 -13.42 20.19 -26.87
N GLY A 475 -14.42 20.38 -27.72
CA GLY A 475 -15.67 19.62 -27.64
C GLY A 475 -16.35 19.82 -26.29
N ASN A 476 -16.57 18.72 -25.56
CA ASN A 476 -17.13 18.74 -24.20
C ASN A 476 -16.06 18.82 -23.10
N GLN A 477 -14.82 19.24 -23.40
CA GLN A 477 -13.73 19.29 -22.43
C GLN A 477 -13.23 20.70 -22.22
N PHE A 478 -13.08 21.08 -20.97
CA PHE A 478 -12.37 22.27 -20.54
C PHE A 478 -10.93 21.89 -20.17
N VAL A 479 -9.95 22.54 -20.77
CA VAL A 479 -8.52 22.29 -20.53
C VAL A 479 -7.95 23.53 -19.86
N ALA A 480 -7.30 23.34 -18.71
CA ALA A 480 -6.55 24.38 -18.01
C ALA A 480 -5.13 23.88 -17.69
N SER A 481 -4.14 24.71 -17.91
CA SER A 481 -2.70 24.44 -17.75
C SER A 481 -2.08 25.51 -16.87
#